data_AF-A0A223D4S2-F1
#
_entry.id   AF-A0A223D4S2-F1
#
_cell.length_a   1.000
_cell.length_b   1.000
_cell.length_c   1.000
_cell.angle_alpha   90.00
_cell.angle_beta   90.00
_cell.angle_gamma   90.00
#
_symmetry.space_group_name_H-M   'P 1'
#
loop_
_entity.id
_entity.type
_entity.pdbx_description
1 polymer ?
#
loop_
_entity_poly.entity_id
_entity_poly.type
_entity_poly.pdbx_seq_one_letter_code
_entity_poly.pdbx_strand_id
1 'polypeptide(L)'
;MKNKMIWTNVIWAVVLLVVLGFEAGSWLKQWNAKHILDDPLLQQQLGGVQIEQVENVEYLGKGGYRLQAGAKEMIAVQTYTSVMNYRWDVYE
;
A
#
# COMPACT_ATOMS: atom_id res chain seq x y z
N MET A 1 42.27 -12.04 7.07
CA MET A 1 41.06 -12.88 6.84
C MET A 1 39.89 -12.52 7.74
N LYS A 2 40.08 -12.30 9.06
CA LYS A 2 39.02 -11.89 10.01
C LYS A 2 38.23 -10.64 9.57
N ASN A 3 38.91 -9.60 9.08
CA ASN A 3 38.22 -8.37 8.63
C ASN A 3 37.29 -8.59 7.43
N LYS A 4 37.65 -9.49 6.49
CA LYS A 4 36.79 -9.83 5.35
C LYS A 4 35.49 -10.51 5.81
N MET A 5 35.58 -11.40 6.81
CA MET A 5 34.44 -12.12 7.37
C MET A 5 33.47 -11.18 8.12
N ILE A 6 33.99 -10.17 8.83
CA ILE A 6 33.17 -9.14 9.50
C ILE A 6 32.39 -8.32 8.46
N TRP A 7 33.05 -7.86 7.39
CA TRP A 7 32.39 -7.10 6.32
C TRP A 7 31.29 -7.90 5.63
N THR A 8 31.51 -9.19 5.37
CA THR A 8 30.47 -10.06 4.78
C THR A 8 29.26 -10.19 5.70
N ASN A 9 29.45 -10.35 7.01
CA ASN A 9 28.34 -10.42 7.97
C ASN A 9 27.57 -9.09 8.06
N VAL A 10 28.26 -7.95 8.03
CA VAL A 10 27.61 -6.63 8.01
C VAL A 10 26.78 -6.45 6.75
N ILE A 11 27.29 -6.85 5.58
CA ILE A 11 26.54 -6.79 4.31
C ILE A 11 25.28 -7.66 4.40
N TRP A 12 25.38 -8.89 4.91
CA TRP A 12 24.20 -9.75 5.08
C TRP A 12 23.18 -9.18 6.06
N ALA A 13 23.62 -8.56 7.15
CA ALA A 13 22.73 -7.89 8.09
C ALA A 13 21.98 -6.71 7.43
N VAL A 14 22.67 -5.93 6.60
CA VAL A 14 22.06 -4.83 5.83
C VAL A 14 21.06 -5.38 4.80
N VAL A 15 21.41 -6.43 4.06
CA VAL A 15 20.50 -7.07 3.10
C VAL A 15 19.23 -7.59 3.80
N LEU A 16 19.37 -8.26 4.94
CA LEU A 16 18.23 -8.73 5.73
C LEU A 16 17.35 -7.56 6.21
N LEU A 17 17.93 -6.46 6.69
CA LEU A 17 17.18 -5.27 7.08
C LEU A 17 16.41 -4.65 5.91
N VAL A 18 17.00 -4.62 4.72
CA VAL A 18 16.33 -4.12 3.51
C VAL A 18 15.14 -5.01 3.13
N VAL A 19 15.32 -6.34 3.11
CA VAL A 19 14.24 -7.28 2.79
C VAL A 19 13.08 -7.18 3.79
N LEU A 20 13.39 -7.15 5.08
CA LEU A 20 12.38 -6.97 6.14
C LEU A 20 11.64 -5.64 6.03
N GLY A 21 12.31 -4.57 5.59
CA GLY A 21 11.68 -3.27 5.36
C GLY A 21 10.62 -3.30 4.25
N PHE A 22 10.87 -4.04 3.15
CA PHE A 22 9.89 -4.18 2.07
C PHE A 22 8.66 -4.99 2.49
N GLU A 23 8.83 -6.07 3.26
CA GLU A 23 7.70 -6.86 3.78
C GLU A 23 6.91 -6.11 4.86
N ALA A 24 7.60 -5.42 5.78
CA ALA A 24 6.94 -4.63 6.82
C ALA A 24 6.03 -3.54 6.23
N GLY A 25 6.47 -2.87 5.16
CA GLY A 25 5.63 -1.89 4.45
C GLY A 25 4.36 -2.51 3.85
N SER A 26 4.42 -3.77 3.41
CA SER A 26 3.25 -4.48 2.89
C SER A 26 2.26 -4.88 4.00
N TRP A 27 2.77 -5.31 5.16
CA TRP A 27 1.97 -5.64 6.33
C TRP A 27 1.28 -4.41 6.91
N LEU A 28 1.98 -3.28 7.01
CA LEU A 28 1.38 -2.02 7.47
C LEU A 28 0.21 -1.59 6.60
N LYS A 29 0.34 -1.72 5.27
CA LYS A 29 -0.75 -1.45 4.32
C LYS A 29 -1.92 -2.42 4.46
N GLN A 30 -1.66 -3.67 4.84
CA GLN A 30 -2.71 -4.66 5.08
C GLN A 30 -3.44 -4.42 6.41
N TRP A 31 -2.69 -4.06 7.46
CA TRP A 31 -3.24 -3.83 8.80
C TRP A 31 -4.02 -2.53 8.90
N ASN A 32 -3.64 -1.51 8.13
CA ASN A 32 -4.33 -0.23 8.07
C ASN A 32 -4.76 0.12 6.64
N ALA A 33 -5.39 -0.82 5.94
CA ALA A 33 -5.88 -0.61 4.58
C ALA A 33 -6.89 0.56 4.51
N LYS A 34 -7.64 0.80 5.59
CA LYS A 34 -8.61 1.90 5.70
C LYS A 34 -7.99 3.30 5.60
N HIS A 35 -6.68 3.47 5.84
CA HIS A 35 -6.04 4.79 5.77
C HIS A 35 -6.15 5.45 4.38
N ILE A 36 -6.37 4.66 3.31
CA ILE A 36 -6.48 5.21 1.95
C ILE A 36 -7.72 6.10 1.81
N LEU A 37 -8.71 5.89 2.67
CA LEU A 37 -9.95 6.66 2.69
C LEU A 37 -9.71 8.11 3.14
N ASP A 38 -8.60 8.38 3.84
CA ASP A 38 -8.20 9.72 4.26
C ASP A 38 -7.57 10.53 3.11
N ASP A 39 -7.28 9.90 1.97
CA ASP A 39 -6.65 10.53 0.81
C ASP A 39 -7.66 11.36 -0.01
N PRO A 40 -7.51 12.70 -0.09
CA PRO A 40 -8.42 13.56 -0.84
C PRO A 40 -8.50 13.21 -2.34
N LEU A 41 -7.41 12.69 -2.93
CA LEU A 41 -7.38 12.32 -4.34
C LEU A 41 -8.23 11.09 -4.62
N LEU A 42 -8.27 10.12 -3.70
CA LEU A 42 -9.16 8.97 -3.82
C LEU A 42 -10.61 9.40 -3.68
N GLN A 43 -10.92 10.25 -2.69
CA GLN A 43 -12.28 10.75 -2.44
C GLN A 43 -12.89 11.44 -3.67
N GLN A 44 -12.07 12.18 -4.42
CA GLN A 44 -12.50 12.80 -5.69
C GLN A 44 -12.85 11.77 -6.78
N GLN A 45 -12.22 10.59 -6.77
CA GLN A 45 -12.42 9.53 -7.76
C GLN A 45 -13.55 8.56 -7.41
N LEU A 46 -14.03 8.53 -6.16
CA LEU A 46 -15.08 7.61 -5.70
C LEU A 46 -16.49 7.88 -6.27
N GLY A 47 -16.63 8.75 -7.28
CA GLY A 47 -17.84 8.82 -8.12
C GLY A 47 -19.14 9.13 -7.38
N GLY A 48 -19.07 9.74 -6.18
CA GLY A 48 -20.23 10.02 -5.33
C GLY A 48 -20.52 8.98 -4.24
N VAL A 49 -19.71 7.91 -4.12
CA VAL A 49 -19.70 7.06 -2.93
C VAL A 49 -19.06 7.83 -1.79
N GLN A 50 -19.84 8.06 -0.72
CA GLN A 50 -19.31 8.67 0.48
C GLN A 50 -18.45 7.65 1.23
N ILE A 51 -17.32 8.12 1.77
CA ILE A 51 -16.37 7.30 2.55
C ILE A 51 -17.08 6.54 3.67
N GLU A 52 -18.07 7.19 4.28
CA GLU A 52 -18.89 6.66 5.38
C GLU A 52 -19.69 5.42 4.99
N GLN A 53 -19.94 5.21 3.70
CA GLN A 53 -20.62 4.04 3.17
C GLN A 53 -19.65 2.87 2.93
N VAL A 54 -18.32 3.10 2.99
CA VAL A 54 -17.32 2.05 2.82
C VAL A 54 -17.18 1.28 4.13
N GLU A 55 -17.75 0.08 4.16
CA GLU A 55 -17.77 -0.79 5.33
C GLU A 55 -16.42 -1.50 5.51
N ASN A 56 -15.85 -1.96 4.39
CA ASN A 56 -14.64 -2.76 4.38
C ASN A 56 -13.63 -2.27 3.31
N VAL A 57 -12.35 -2.36 3.66
CA VAL A 57 -11.23 -2.05 2.77
C VAL A 57 -10.20 -3.16 2.91
N GLU A 58 -9.92 -3.85 1.82
CA GLU A 58 -8.96 -4.95 1.75
C GLU A 58 -7.79 -4.56 0.83
N TYR A 59 -6.56 -4.74 1.30
CA TYR A 59 -5.38 -4.53 0.48
C TYR A 59 -5.12 -5.76 -0.40
N LEU A 60 -5.14 -5.57 -1.72
CA LEU A 60 -4.93 -6.64 -2.71
C LEU A 60 -3.46 -6.81 -3.13
N GLY A 61 -2.57 -5.94 -2.63
CA GLY A 61 -1.18 -5.90 -3.06
C GLY A 61 -0.94 -4.92 -4.22
N LYS A 62 0.33 -4.57 -4.45
CA LYS A 62 0.77 -3.68 -5.54
C LYS A 62 0.04 -2.32 -5.60
N GLY A 63 -0.42 -1.80 -4.46
CA GLY A 63 -1.19 -0.55 -4.41
C GLY A 63 -2.66 -0.69 -4.84
N GLY A 64 -3.16 -1.91 -5.05
CA GLY A 64 -4.57 -2.19 -5.25
C GLY A 64 -5.31 -2.43 -3.95
N TYR A 65 -6.53 -1.91 -3.87
CA TYR A 65 -7.41 -1.99 -2.71
C TYR A 65 -8.83 -2.31 -3.17
N ARG A 66 -9.47 -3.27 -2.51
CA ARG A 66 -10.90 -3.55 -2.66
C ARG A 66 -11.67 -2.75 -1.62
N LEU A 67 -12.67 -2.02 -2.07
CA LEU A 67 -13.57 -1.20 -1.28
C LEU A 67 -14.96 -1.83 -1.36
N GLN A 68 -15.58 -2.11 -0.22
CA GLN A 68 -16.95 -2.63 -0.16
C GLN A 68 -17.86 -1.58 0.46
N ALA A 69 -18.87 -1.16 -0.29
CA ALA A 69 -19.89 -0.20 0.15
C ALA A 69 -21.29 -0.79 -0.07
N GLY A 70 -21.84 -1.43 0.96
CA GLY A 70 -23.09 -2.18 0.87
C GLY A 70 -23.03 -3.28 -0.20
N ALA A 71 -23.87 -3.15 -1.24
CA ALA A 71 -23.94 -4.09 -2.37
C ALA A 71 -22.96 -3.75 -3.51
N LYS A 72 -22.25 -2.63 -3.44
CA LYS A 72 -21.25 -2.22 -4.44
C LYS A 72 -19.86 -2.65 -3.98
N GLU A 73 -19.12 -3.28 -4.88
CA GLU A 73 -17.69 -3.53 -4.74
C GLU A 73 -16.97 -2.59 -5.72
N MET A 74 -15.83 -2.03 -5.30
CA MET A 74 -14.97 -1.22 -6.15
C MET A 74 -13.52 -1.61 -5.93
N ILE A 75 -12.70 -1.49 -6.95
CA ILE A 75 -11.25 -1.67 -6.86
C ILE A 75 -10.58 -0.32 -7.10
N ALA A 76 -9.87 0.18 -6.10
CA ALA A 76 -9.04 1.37 -6.20
C ALA A 76 -7.57 0.98 -6.38
N VAL A 77 -6.92 1.51 -7.41
CA VAL A 77 -5.51 1.24 -7.71
C VAL A 77 -4.71 2.53 -7.62
N GLN A 78 -3.68 2.53 -6.77
CA GLN A 78 -2.74 3.62 -6.64
C GLN A 78 -1.62 3.48 -7.68
N THR A 79 -1.67 4.30 -8.72
CA THR A 79 -0.67 4.30 -9.80
C THR A 79 0.33 5.44 -9.61
N TYR A 80 1.60 5.11 -9.42
CA TYR A 80 2.67 6.10 -9.29
C TYR A 80 3.21 6.52 -10.66
N THR A 81 3.15 7.81 -10.96
CA THR A 81 3.77 8.40 -12.16
C THR A 81 5.21 8.83 -11.87
N SER A 82 5.52 9.16 -10.63
CA SER A 82 6.87 9.44 -10.13
C SER A 82 6.99 9.08 -8.64
N VAL A 83 8.18 9.27 -8.05
CA VAL A 83 8.39 9.05 -6.61
C VAL A 83 7.47 9.92 -5.75
N MET A 84 7.14 11.12 -6.23
CA MET A 84 6.36 12.12 -5.46
C MET A 84 4.93 12.28 -5.99
N ASN A 85 4.60 11.72 -7.15
CA ASN A 85 3.29 11.88 -7.80
C ASN A 85 2.63 10.53 -8.04
N TYR A 86 1.37 10.43 -7.62
CA TYR A 86 0.51 9.29 -7.89
C TYR A 86 -0.90 9.76 -8.27
N ARG A 87 -1.68 8.84 -8.80
CA ARG A 87 -3.11 8.99 -9.02
C ARG A 87 -3.85 7.75 -8.57
N TRP A 88 -5.14 7.91 -8.33
CA TRP A 88 -6.06 6.82 -8.08
C TRP A 88 -6.85 6.52 -9.34
N ASP A 89 -6.92 5.25 -9.69
CA ASP A 89 -7.79 4.72 -10.74
C ASP A 89 -8.81 3.81 -10.04
N VAL A 90 -10.11 4.13 -10.13
CA VAL A 90 -11.20 3.38 -9.46
C VAL A 90 -12.04 2.63 -10.50
N TYR A 91 -12.31 1.36 -10.25
CA TYR A 91 -13.09 0.46 -11.10
C TYR A 91 -14.28 -0.08 -10.31
N GLU A 92 -15.47 -0.10 -10.91
CA GLU A 92 -16.69 -0.77 -10.38
C GLU A 92 -16.78 -2.23 -10.89
#